data_AF-Q25600-F1
#
_entry.id   AF-Q25600-F1
#
_cell.length_a   1.000
_cell.length_b   1.000
_cell.length_c   1.000
_cell.angle_alpha   90.00
_cell.angle_beta   90.00
_cell.angle_gamma   90.00
#
_symmetry.space_group_name_H-M   'P 1'
#
loop_
_entity.id
_entity.type
_entity.pdbx_description
1 polymer ?
#
loop_
_entity_poly.entity_id
_entity_poly.type
_entity_poly.pdbx_seq_one_letter_code
_entity_poly.pdbx_strand_id
1 'polypeptide(L)'
;GEGKFLPEDIPKGLCTIILSAFTKVVQSGTSLPFEWNDEDTNWSKGMYSRVTKLKENDPEMKILLSYGGYNFGSSTFTAIAKSAEKRKHFIKSAIAFLRKNKFDGFDFDWEYPIGMAQEYAKLVNEMKVAFVEEAKKSDNEQLLLTAAVSAGKHTIDQSYNVQ
;
A
#
# COMPACT_ATOMS: atom_id res chain seq x y z
N GLY A 1 4.13 26.37 10.62
CA GLY A 1 5.54 26.68 10.92
C GLY A 1 6.39 26.34 9.72
N GLU A 2 7.68 26.66 9.78
CA GLU A 2 8.60 26.53 8.64
C GLU A 2 8.82 25.09 8.15
N GLY A 3 8.48 24.07 8.95
CA GLY A 3 8.52 22.65 8.55
C GLY A 3 7.19 22.07 8.05
N LYS A 4 6.18 22.91 7.77
CA LYS A 4 4.90 22.42 7.23
C LYS A 4 5.13 21.93 5.79
N PHE A 5 4.67 20.72 5.49
CA PHE A 5 4.72 20.12 4.16
C PHE A 5 3.33 19.61 3.79
N LEU A 6 2.90 19.90 2.56
CA LEU A 6 1.64 19.49 1.97
C LEU A 6 1.90 18.78 0.63
N PRO A 7 0.95 17.99 0.12
CA PRO A 7 1.12 17.33 -1.18
C PRO A 7 1.50 18.28 -2.31
N GLU A 8 0.94 19.49 -2.33
CA GLU A 8 1.21 20.51 -3.35
C GLU A 8 2.62 21.12 -3.27
N ASP A 9 3.35 20.89 -2.18
CA ASP A 9 4.75 21.33 -2.05
C ASP A 9 5.71 20.39 -2.79
N ILE A 10 5.25 19.24 -3.29
CA ILE A 10 6.06 18.31 -4.09
C ILE A 10 6.29 18.89 -5.48
N PRO A 11 7.55 19.19 -5.88
CA PRO A 11 7.85 19.72 -7.20
C PRO A 11 7.54 18.71 -8.30
N LYS A 12 6.97 19.18 -9.42
CA LYS A 12 6.78 18.38 -10.63
C LYS A 12 8.11 17.80 -11.11
N GLY A 13 8.11 16.53 -11.52
CA GLY A 13 9.30 15.85 -12.06
C GLY A 13 10.37 15.48 -11.03
N LEU A 14 10.13 15.69 -9.73
CA LEU A 14 11.08 15.26 -8.69
C LEU A 14 11.16 13.73 -8.57
N CYS A 15 10.01 13.05 -8.68
CA CYS A 15 9.88 11.60 -8.50
C CYS A 15 9.07 10.99 -9.64
N THR A 16 9.42 9.78 -10.06
CA THR A 16 8.56 8.95 -10.94
C THR A 16 7.48 8.22 -10.15
N ILE A 17 7.78 7.87 -8.89
CA ILE A 17 6.86 7.19 -7.98
C ILE A 17 6.84 7.91 -6.63
N ILE A 18 5.65 8.18 -6.10
CA ILE A 18 5.43 8.64 -4.73
C ILE A 18 4.80 7.49 -3.92
N LEU A 19 5.35 7.21 -2.74
CA LEU A 19 4.78 6.28 -1.77
C LEU A 19 4.07 7.09 -0.67
N SER A 20 2.74 6.99 -0.61
CA SER A 20 1.93 7.65 0.41
C SER A 20 1.87 6.78 1.67
N ALA A 21 2.64 7.17 2.68
CA ALA A 21 2.76 6.46 3.95
C ALA A 21 1.90 7.13 5.04
N PHE A 22 0.94 6.46 5.68
CA PHE A 22 0.50 5.06 5.51
C PHE A 22 -1.03 5.00 5.56
N THR A 23 -1.59 3.87 5.18
CA THR A 23 -3.00 3.53 5.48
C THR A 23 -3.09 2.55 6.65
N LYS A 24 -4.28 2.42 7.23
CA LYS A 24 -4.55 1.44 8.29
C LYS A 24 -5.14 0.16 7.72
N VAL A 25 -4.78 -0.98 8.32
CA VAL A 25 -5.46 -2.27 8.11
C VAL A 25 -5.75 -2.93 9.45
N VAL A 26 -6.92 -3.53 9.58
CA VAL A 26 -7.34 -4.26 10.80
C VAL A 26 -7.21 -5.78 10.62
N GLN A 27 -7.26 -6.55 11.70
CA GLN A 27 -7.03 -8.01 11.68
C GLN A 27 -8.01 -8.83 10.81
N SER A 28 -9.15 -8.28 10.40
CA SER A 28 -10.03 -8.91 9.42
C SER A 28 -9.48 -8.83 7.99
N GLY A 29 -8.54 -7.91 7.73
CA GLY A 29 -8.06 -7.53 6.40
C GLY A 29 -8.69 -6.26 5.84
N THR A 30 -9.60 -5.58 6.56
CA THR A 30 -10.21 -4.35 6.05
C THR A 30 -9.21 -3.19 6.01
N SER A 31 -9.04 -2.57 4.84
CA SER A 31 -8.29 -1.32 4.64
C SER A 31 -9.12 -0.11 5.07
N LEU A 32 -8.51 0.83 5.78
CA LEU A 32 -9.12 2.03 6.33
C LEU A 32 -8.15 3.21 6.20
N PRO A 33 -8.64 4.47 6.13
CA PRO A 33 -7.76 5.63 6.31
C PRO A 33 -7.02 5.56 7.64
N PHE A 34 -5.81 6.11 7.68
CA PHE A 34 -5.03 6.16 8.91
C PHE A 34 -5.49 7.33 9.78
N GLU A 35 -5.61 8.51 9.18
CA GLU A 35 -6.08 9.73 9.81
C GLU A 35 -7.48 10.14 9.36
N TRP A 36 -8.11 10.98 10.18
CA TRP A 36 -9.44 11.54 9.93
C TRP A 36 -9.52 12.42 8.67
N ASN A 37 -8.38 12.92 8.17
CA ASN A 37 -8.28 13.84 7.03
C ASN A 37 -7.64 13.19 5.79
N ASP A 38 -7.49 11.87 5.74
CA ASP A 38 -6.96 11.18 4.56
C ASP A 38 -7.98 11.11 3.42
N GLU A 39 -9.23 10.77 3.75
CA GLU A 39 -10.33 10.72 2.78
C GLU A 39 -11.03 12.08 2.64
N ASP A 40 -11.64 12.30 1.47
CA ASP A 40 -12.50 13.45 1.24
C ASP A 40 -13.71 13.47 2.18
N THR A 41 -14.09 14.67 2.60
CA THR A 41 -15.33 14.95 3.33
C THR A 41 -16.18 15.92 2.51
N ASN A 42 -17.43 16.16 2.94
CA ASN A 42 -18.31 17.12 2.28
C ASN A 42 -17.76 18.56 2.27
N TRP A 43 -16.85 18.90 3.18
CA TRP A 43 -16.33 20.26 3.36
C TRP A 43 -14.84 20.41 3.05
N SER A 44 -14.09 19.33 2.83
CA SER A 44 -12.65 19.39 2.57
C SER A 44 -12.15 18.21 1.75
N LYS A 45 -11.16 18.48 0.90
CA LYS A 45 -10.35 17.46 0.25
C LYS A 45 -9.37 16.84 1.22
N GLY A 46 -9.34 15.51 1.25
CA GLY A 46 -8.45 14.72 2.08
C GLY A 46 -7.06 14.59 1.45
N MET A 47 -6.09 14.11 2.24
CA MET A 47 -4.71 13.97 1.79
C MET A 47 -4.55 13.02 0.60
N TYR A 48 -5.35 11.94 0.53
CA TYR A 48 -5.32 11.00 -0.58
C TYR A 48 -5.76 11.65 -1.90
N SER A 49 -6.85 12.43 -1.90
CA SER A 49 -7.25 13.14 -3.11
C SER A 49 -6.22 14.19 -3.51
N ARG A 50 -5.57 14.85 -2.55
CA ARG A 50 -4.59 15.90 -2.83
C ARG A 50 -3.31 15.34 -3.43
N VAL A 51 -2.78 14.24 -2.88
CA VAL A 51 -1.59 13.58 -3.43
C VAL A 51 -1.88 12.97 -4.79
N THR A 52 -3.01 12.26 -4.97
CA THR A 52 -3.35 11.64 -6.26
C THR A 52 -3.66 12.64 -7.37
N LYS A 53 -4.05 13.87 -7.01
CA LYS A 53 -4.26 14.97 -7.96
C LYS A 53 -2.96 15.49 -8.58
N LEU A 54 -1.80 15.26 -7.97
CA LEU A 54 -0.51 15.67 -8.55
C LEU A 54 -0.29 15.07 -9.95
N LYS A 55 -0.88 13.91 -10.23
CA LYS A 55 -0.87 13.26 -11.55
C LYS A 55 -1.53 14.09 -12.67
N GLU A 56 -2.42 15.02 -12.35
CA GLU A 56 -2.99 15.93 -13.35
C GLU A 56 -1.92 16.85 -13.95
N ASN A 57 -0.89 17.19 -13.16
CA ASN A 57 0.23 18.02 -13.59
C ASN A 57 1.43 17.21 -14.09
N ASP A 58 1.50 15.93 -13.72
CA ASP A 58 2.55 14.99 -14.09
C ASP A 58 1.96 13.60 -14.43
N PRO A 59 1.42 13.41 -15.66
CA PRO A 59 0.66 12.22 -16.01
C PRO A 59 1.45 10.90 -16.01
N GLU A 60 2.79 10.98 -16.06
CA GLU A 60 3.66 9.79 -16.00
C GLU A 60 3.95 9.33 -14.56
N MET A 61 3.69 10.20 -13.58
CA MET A 61 3.89 9.91 -12.16
C MET A 61 2.93 8.82 -11.68
N LYS A 62 3.45 7.86 -10.90
CA LYS A 62 2.65 6.85 -10.20
C LYS A 62 2.64 7.14 -8.70
N ILE A 63 1.52 6.88 -8.06
CA ILE A 63 1.34 7.11 -6.63
C ILE A 63 0.79 5.85 -5.99
N LEU A 64 1.55 5.25 -5.09
CA LEU A 64 1.20 4.02 -4.39
C LEU A 64 0.85 4.35 -2.94
N LEU A 65 0.01 3.51 -2.34
CA LEU A 65 -0.33 3.62 -0.92
C LEU A 65 0.46 2.56 -0.15
N SER A 66 1.20 2.98 0.88
CA SER A 66 1.99 2.09 1.72
C SER A 66 1.17 1.54 2.89
N TYR A 67 1.36 0.25 3.16
CA TYR A 67 0.70 -0.49 4.24
C TYR A 67 1.75 -1.01 5.21
N GLY A 68 1.75 -0.49 6.44
CA GLY A 68 2.61 -0.97 7.52
C GLY A 68 3.45 0.13 8.15
N GLY A 69 4.78 -0.04 8.10
CA GLY A 69 5.77 0.79 8.77
C GLY A 69 6.04 0.34 10.21
N TYR A 70 7.17 0.79 10.75
CA TYR A 70 7.65 0.45 12.10
C TYR A 70 6.57 0.45 13.20
N ASN A 71 5.78 1.52 13.31
CA ASN A 71 4.77 1.68 14.38
C ASN A 71 3.56 0.74 14.22
N PHE A 72 3.32 0.20 13.02
CA PHE A 72 2.22 -0.72 12.77
C PHE A 72 2.48 -2.09 13.41
N GLY A 73 3.76 -2.48 13.51
CA GLY A 73 4.17 -3.78 14.01
C GLY A 73 3.72 -4.94 13.12
N SER A 74 3.85 -6.17 13.64
CA SER A 74 3.69 -7.38 12.82
C SER A 74 2.42 -8.19 13.09
N SER A 75 1.70 -7.94 14.18
CA SER A 75 0.61 -8.81 14.66
C SER A 75 -0.55 -8.91 13.66
N THR A 76 -0.97 -7.79 13.10
CA THR A 76 -2.08 -7.74 12.13
C THR A 76 -1.71 -8.46 10.83
N PHE A 77 -0.53 -8.17 10.26
CA PHE A 77 -0.09 -8.87 9.05
C PHE A 77 0.13 -10.36 9.28
N THR A 78 0.64 -10.76 10.44
CA THR A 78 0.75 -12.17 10.83
C THR A 78 -0.62 -12.85 10.82
N ALA A 79 -1.63 -12.21 11.42
CA ALA A 79 -2.99 -12.77 11.47
C ALA A 79 -3.63 -12.87 10.07
N ILE A 80 -3.38 -11.91 9.20
CA ILE A 80 -3.85 -11.92 7.81
C ILE A 80 -3.14 -13.03 7.04
N ALA A 81 -1.81 -13.05 7.05
CA ALA A 81 -1.00 -13.97 6.25
C ALA A 81 -1.24 -15.45 6.57
N LYS A 82 -1.53 -15.78 7.85
CA LYS A 82 -1.83 -17.16 8.30
C LYS A 82 -3.19 -17.69 7.86
N SER A 83 -4.15 -16.85 7.47
CA SER A 83 -5.51 -17.28 7.13
C SER A 83 -5.85 -17.03 5.67
N ALA A 84 -6.19 -18.07 4.92
CA ALA A 84 -6.59 -17.94 3.51
C ALA A 84 -7.81 -17.03 3.32
N GLU A 85 -8.76 -17.09 4.25
CA GLU A 85 -9.94 -16.21 4.25
C GLU A 85 -9.54 -14.75 4.45
N LYS A 86 -8.69 -14.47 5.44
CA LYS A 86 -8.23 -13.10 5.72
C LYS A 86 -7.34 -12.55 4.61
N ARG A 87 -6.47 -13.36 4.01
CA ARG A 87 -5.70 -12.94 2.83
C ARG A 87 -6.64 -12.54 1.70
N LYS A 88 -7.63 -13.37 1.36
CA LYS A 88 -8.62 -13.06 0.32
C LYS A 88 -9.40 -11.78 0.62
N HIS A 89 -9.86 -11.60 1.86
CA HIS A 89 -10.57 -10.39 2.28
C HIS A 89 -9.68 -9.16 2.22
N PHE A 90 -8.44 -9.26 2.68
CA PHE A 90 -7.45 -8.20 2.62
C PHE A 90 -7.17 -7.74 1.19
N ILE A 91 -6.87 -8.69 0.29
CA ILE A 91 -6.59 -8.41 -1.12
C ILE A 91 -7.78 -7.68 -1.76
N LYS A 92 -9.00 -8.19 -1.57
CA LYS A 92 -10.22 -7.56 -2.10
C LYS A 92 -10.43 -6.16 -1.52
N SER A 93 -10.23 -5.99 -0.20
CA SER A 93 -10.37 -4.70 0.46
C SER A 93 -9.32 -3.70 -0.02
N ALA A 94 -8.07 -4.11 -0.21
CA ALA A 94 -7.00 -3.25 -0.68
C ALA A 94 -7.26 -2.76 -2.10
N ILE A 95 -7.61 -3.66 -3.03
CA ILE A 95 -7.98 -3.30 -4.41
C ILE A 95 -9.09 -2.25 -4.41
N ALA A 96 -10.18 -2.50 -3.68
CA ALA A 96 -11.30 -1.56 -3.62
C ALA A 96 -10.88 -0.20 -3.03
N PHE A 97 -10.05 -0.21 -1.98
CA PHE A 97 -9.58 1.01 -1.33
C PHE A 97 -8.64 1.84 -2.22
N LEU A 98 -7.72 1.19 -2.92
CA LEU A 98 -6.79 1.82 -3.86
C LEU A 98 -7.54 2.46 -5.03
N ARG A 99 -8.46 1.72 -5.65
CA ARG A 99 -9.27 2.23 -6.77
C ARG A 99 -10.18 3.38 -6.34
N LYS A 100 -10.84 3.27 -5.18
CA LYS A 100 -11.67 4.35 -4.60
C LYS A 100 -10.85 5.64 -4.46
N ASN A 101 -9.61 5.53 -3.98
CA ASN A 101 -8.75 6.67 -3.69
C ASN A 101 -7.77 7.01 -4.82
N LYS A 102 -7.93 6.44 -6.03
CA LYS A 102 -7.15 6.73 -7.25
C LYS A 102 -5.64 6.47 -7.15
N PHE A 103 -5.24 5.51 -6.33
CA PHE A 103 -3.84 5.05 -6.27
C PHE A 103 -3.52 4.10 -7.43
N ASP A 104 -2.27 4.13 -7.87
CA ASP A 104 -1.75 3.31 -8.97
C ASP A 104 -1.16 1.99 -8.48
N GLY A 105 -1.08 1.78 -7.16
CA GLY A 105 -0.62 0.51 -6.62
C GLY A 105 -0.51 0.47 -5.11
N PHE A 106 0.02 -0.66 -4.65
CA PHE A 106 0.20 -1.05 -3.27
C PHE A 106 1.68 -1.17 -2.96
N ASP A 107 2.09 -0.63 -1.81
CA ASP A 107 3.43 -0.81 -1.28
C ASP A 107 3.38 -1.56 0.07
N PHE A 108 4.02 -2.73 0.14
CA PHE A 108 4.03 -3.57 1.32
C PHE A 108 5.20 -3.24 2.24
N ASP A 109 4.92 -2.58 3.37
CA ASP A 109 5.92 -2.23 4.37
C ASP A 109 5.71 -3.02 5.67
N TRP A 110 5.72 -4.35 5.58
CA TRP A 110 5.71 -5.20 6.77
C TRP A 110 7.13 -5.25 7.35
N GLU A 111 7.31 -4.58 8.48
CA GLU A 111 8.56 -4.56 9.25
C GLU A 111 8.49 -5.45 10.51
N TYR A 112 8.95 -6.70 10.50
CA TYR A 112 9.38 -7.54 9.37
C TYR A 112 8.71 -8.93 9.48
N PRO A 113 8.52 -9.68 8.38
CA PRO A 113 7.88 -11.00 8.39
C PRO A 113 8.82 -12.11 8.90
N ILE A 114 9.49 -11.89 10.03
CA ILE A 114 10.42 -12.85 10.64
C ILE A 114 9.69 -14.14 10.97
N GLY A 115 10.19 -15.27 10.45
CA GLY A 115 9.57 -16.59 10.62
C GLY A 115 8.25 -16.77 9.86
N MET A 116 7.95 -15.86 8.94
CA MET A 116 6.72 -15.81 8.14
C MET A 116 7.01 -15.78 6.63
N ALA A 117 8.22 -16.19 6.21
CA ALA A 117 8.68 -16.05 4.83
C ALA A 117 7.76 -16.76 3.81
N GLN A 118 7.23 -17.94 4.14
CA GLN A 118 6.32 -18.67 3.26
C GLN A 118 4.96 -17.97 3.15
N GLU A 119 4.40 -17.52 4.27
CA GLU A 119 3.12 -16.81 4.30
C GLU A 119 3.21 -15.43 3.64
N TYR A 120 4.33 -14.72 3.82
CA TYR A 120 4.61 -13.46 3.13
C TYR A 120 4.67 -13.68 1.62
N ALA A 121 5.48 -14.63 1.14
CA ALA A 121 5.59 -14.94 -0.29
C ALA A 121 4.24 -15.38 -0.88
N LYS A 122 3.47 -16.18 -0.14
CA LYS A 122 2.13 -16.60 -0.55
C LYS A 122 1.18 -15.41 -0.68
N LEU A 123 1.16 -14.51 0.31
CA LEU A 123 0.31 -13.31 0.28
C LEU A 123 0.69 -12.40 -0.89
N VAL A 124 1.98 -12.13 -1.11
CA VAL A 124 2.47 -11.32 -2.24
C VAL A 124 2.08 -11.96 -3.58
N ASN A 125 2.20 -13.28 -3.72
CA ASN A 125 1.80 -13.97 -4.95
C ASN A 125 0.28 -13.89 -5.19
N GLU A 126 -0.52 -14.12 -4.14
CA GLU A 126 -1.99 -13.98 -4.22
C GLU A 126 -2.40 -12.54 -4.58
N MET A 127 -1.72 -11.52 -4.04
CA MET A 127 -1.92 -10.11 -4.41
C MET A 127 -1.60 -9.85 -5.88
N LYS A 128 -0.43 -10.30 -6.35
CA LYS A 128 -0.02 -10.16 -7.75
C LYS A 128 -1.04 -10.77 -8.71
N VAL A 129 -1.50 -11.99 -8.44
CA VAL A 129 -2.53 -12.66 -9.25
C VAL A 129 -3.82 -11.86 -9.26
N ALA A 130 -4.28 -11.41 -8.10
CA ALA A 130 -5.52 -10.65 -7.99
C ALA A 130 -5.46 -9.29 -8.72
N PHE A 131 -4.31 -8.61 -8.70
CA PHE A 131 -4.13 -7.34 -9.43
C PHE A 131 -4.16 -7.56 -10.94
N VAL A 132 -3.53 -8.62 -11.44
CA VAL A 132 -3.62 -9.02 -12.86
C VAL A 132 -5.07 -9.36 -13.24
N GLU A 133 -5.77 -10.11 -12.40
CA GLU A 133 -7.16 -10.48 -12.66
C GLU A 133 -8.12 -9.30 -12.63
N GLU A 134 -7.93 -8.36 -11.71
CA GLU A 134 -8.77 -7.15 -11.64
C GLU A 134 -8.57 -6.29 -12.88
N ALA A 135 -7.32 -6.07 -13.31
CA ALA A 135 -7.00 -5.30 -14.52
C ALA A 135 -7.54 -5.94 -15.80
N LYS A 136 -7.68 -7.27 -15.86
CA LYS A 136 -8.33 -7.95 -17.00
C LYS A 136 -9.85 -7.77 -17.03
N LYS A 137 -10.45 -7.47 -15.86
CA LYS A 137 -11.91 -7.34 -15.67
C LYS A 137 -12.36 -5.87 -15.65
N SER A 138 -11.42 -4.93 -15.61
CA SER A 138 -11.66 -3.49 -15.64
C SER A 138 -10.92 -2.87 -16.83
N ASP A 139 -11.30 -1.65 -17.22
CA ASP A 139 -10.53 -0.86 -18.19
C ASP A 139 -9.36 -0.10 -17.52
N ASN A 140 -8.98 -0.49 -16.28
CA ASN A 140 -7.91 0.18 -15.53
C ASN A 140 -6.57 -0.51 -15.78
N GLU A 141 -5.49 0.29 -15.77
CA GLU A 141 -4.12 -0.23 -15.70
C GLU A 141 -3.91 -1.09 -14.44
N GLN A 142 -3.14 -2.18 -14.57
CA GLN A 142 -2.81 -3.06 -13.45
C GLN A 142 -2.15 -2.26 -12.30
N LEU A 143 -2.66 -2.47 -11.08
CA LEU A 143 -2.04 -1.93 -9.88
C LEU A 143 -0.59 -2.42 -9.75
N LEU A 144 0.32 -1.49 -9.45
CA LEU A 144 1.69 -1.80 -9.08
C LEU A 144 1.73 -2.50 -7.71
N LEU A 145 2.68 -3.41 -7.53
CA LEU A 145 2.92 -4.10 -6.26
C LEU A 145 4.41 -3.97 -5.92
N THR A 146 4.71 -3.19 -4.89
CA THR A 146 6.07 -2.98 -4.36
C THR A 146 6.14 -3.41 -2.91
N ALA A 147 7.36 -3.44 -2.36
CA ALA A 147 7.59 -3.67 -0.95
C ALA A 147 8.82 -2.90 -0.47
N ALA A 148 8.74 -2.35 0.73
CA ALA A 148 9.91 -1.96 1.51
C ALA A 148 10.41 -3.20 2.27
N VAL A 149 11.72 -3.46 2.21
CA VAL A 149 12.34 -4.67 2.74
C VAL A 149 13.55 -4.34 3.60
N SER A 150 13.83 -5.19 4.59
CA SER A 150 15.00 -5.02 5.45
C SER A 150 16.30 -5.09 4.65
N ALA A 151 17.25 -4.22 4.97
CA ALA A 151 18.63 -4.31 4.47
C ALA A 151 19.54 -5.24 5.32
N GLY A 152 19.06 -5.68 6.49
CA GLY A 152 19.85 -6.49 7.41
C GLY A 152 19.83 -7.96 7.04
N LYS A 153 21.00 -8.57 6.75
CA LYS A 153 21.10 -9.98 6.34
C LYS A 153 20.37 -10.94 7.28
N HIS A 154 20.52 -10.76 8.60
CA HIS A 154 19.86 -11.61 9.58
C HIS A 154 18.33 -11.61 9.42
N THR A 155 17.74 -10.44 9.23
CA THR A 155 16.30 -10.28 9.00
C THR A 155 15.91 -10.84 7.64
N ILE A 156 16.72 -10.59 6.59
CA ILE A 156 16.46 -11.07 5.24
C ILE A 156 16.32 -12.59 5.21
N ASP A 157 17.31 -13.30 5.76
CA ASP A 157 17.38 -14.77 5.75
C ASP A 157 16.16 -15.42 6.44
N GLN A 158 15.50 -14.71 7.34
CA GLN A 158 14.34 -15.20 8.11
C GLN A 158 12.98 -14.73 7.57
N SER A 159 12.98 -13.71 6.72
CA SER A 159 11.77 -12.96 6.36
C SER A 159 11.35 -13.15 4.90
N TYR A 160 12.31 -13.40 3.99
CA TYR A 160 12.04 -13.35 2.56
C TYR A 160 12.54 -14.59 1.83
N ASN A 161 11.68 -15.19 1.01
CA ASN A 161 12.09 -16.21 0.05
C ASN A 161 12.51 -15.54 -1.26
N VAL A 162 13.80 -15.23 -1.40
CA VAL A 162 14.37 -14.48 -2.53
C VAL A 162 14.91 -15.40 -3.64
N GLN A 163 14.94 -16.71 -3.40
CA GLN A 163 15.48 -17.72 -4.33
C GLN A 163 14.47 -18.15 -5.38
#